data_AF-A0A9E2UFA2-F1
#
_entry.id   AF-A0A9E2UFA2-F1
#
_cell.length_a   1.000
_cell.length_b   1.000
_cell.length_c   1.000
_cell.angle_alpha   90.00
_cell.angle_beta   90.00
_cell.angle_gamma   90.00
#
_symmetry.space_group_name_H-M   'P 1'
#
loop_
_entity.id
_entity.type
_entity.pdbx_description
1 polymer ?
#
loop_
_entity_poly.entity_id
_entity_poly.type
_entity_poly.pdbx_seq_one_letter_code
_entity_poly.pdbx_strand_id
1 'polypeptide(L)'
;MEGRADIVQVDGRLSGGTLTTLGAHAWELSWNTGEQLWVGEQGGFFDWSVVLGPNDDPGSVQGLLGSKTGRANDFQRPDGSVLNGSASDSAMLGDLADAWRVTPGTSLLVQAMAATLVASEGNPSASNLGSTSSTASDFLAPSHH
;
A
#
# COMPACT_ATOMS: atom_id res chain seq x y z
N MET A 1 18.62 16.87 -4.43
CA MET A 1 17.17 16.80 -4.67
C MET A 1 16.58 16.12 -3.46
N GLU A 2 15.95 16.88 -2.56
CA GLU A 2 15.24 16.30 -1.42
C GLU A 2 13.90 15.78 -1.94
N GLY A 3 13.84 14.47 -2.21
CA GLY A 3 12.58 13.81 -2.48
C GLY A 3 11.78 13.79 -1.19
N ARG A 4 10.75 14.65 -1.09
CA ARG A 4 9.69 14.43 -0.12
C ARG A 4 9.09 13.07 -0.44
N ALA A 5 9.07 12.16 0.53
CA ALA A 5 8.23 10.97 0.42
C ALA A 5 6.81 11.49 0.18
N ASP A 6 6.33 11.32 -1.04
CA ASP A 6 4.96 11.66 -1.38
C ASP A 6 4.12 10.64 -0.62
N ILE A 7 3.45 11.11 0.44
CA ILE A 7 2.61 10.25 1.25
C ILE A 7 1.42 9.91 0.37
N VAL A 8 1.46 8.72 -0.24
CA VAL A 8 0.24 8.09 -0.73
C VAL A 8 -0.62 7.83 0.51
N GLN A 9 -1.58 8.72 0.75
CA GLN A 9 -2.66 8.48 1.69
C GLN A 9 -3.48 7.32 1.14
N VAL A 10 -3.08 6.11 1.50
CA VAL A 10 -4.01 5.00 1.56
C VAL A 10 -4.96 5.36 2.70
N ASP A 11 -6.27 5.42 2.44
CA ASP A 11 -7.29 5.65 3.48
C ASP A 11 -7.22 4.64 4.66
N GLY A 12 -6.34 3.64 4.57
CA GLY A 12 -5.81 2.88 5.69
C GLY A 12 -4.63 3.60 6.36
N ARG A 13 -4.93 4.39 7.40
CA ARG A 13 -3.98 4.72 8.48
C ARG A 13 -3.17 3.45 8.79
N LEU A 14 -1.84 3.49 8.66
CA LEU A 14 -0.95 2.36 9.02
C LEU A 14 -1.23 2.03 10.49
N SER A 15 -2.13 1.08 10.73
CA SER A 15 -2.82 0.94 12.01
C SER A 15 -1.84 0.42 13.04
N GLY A 16 -1.26 1.33 13.82
CA GLY A 16 -0.17 1.01 14.76
C GLY A 16 1.22 0.89 14.11
N GLY A 17 1.36 1.26 12.83
CA GLY A 17 2.63 1.27 12.10
C GLY A 17 3.35 2.60 12.23
N THR A 18 4.67 2.56 12.44
CA THR A 18 5.56 3.73 12.45
C THR A 18 6.53 3.63 11.29
N LEU A 19 6.53 4.64 10.41
CA LEU A 19 7.51 4.76 9.32
C LEU A 19 8.73 5.53 9.81
N THR A 20 9.91 4.95 9.63
CA THR A 20 11.22 5.52 9.95
C THR A 20 12.05 5.63 8.68
N THR A 21 12.59 6.82 8.41
CA THR A 21 13.59 6.99 7.34
C THR A 21 14.96 6.60 7.88
N LEU A 22 15.60 5.60 7.26
CA LEU A 22 16.94 5.12 7.62
C LEU A 22 18.03 5.87 6.84
N GLY A 23 17.69 6.44 5.69
CA GLY A 23 18.56 7.25 4.84
C GLY A 23 17.80 7.82 3.64
N ALA A 24 18.52 8.47 2.72
CA ALA A 24 17.91 9.11 1.55
C ALA A 24 17.14 8.14 0.63
N HIS A 25 17.49 6.85 0.67
CA HIS A 25 16.98 5.80 -0.21
C HIS A 25 16.55 4.55 0.57
N ALA A 26 16.28 4.68 1.88
CA ALA A 26 15.94 3.54 2.73
C ALA A 26 14.93 3.90 3.82
N TRP A 27 13.92 3.05 3.97
CA TRP A 27 12.83 3.21 4.91
C TRP A 27 12.52 1.90 5.61
N GLU A 28 12.02 2.02 6.83
CA GLU A 28 11.52 0.91 7.63
C GLU A 28 10.15 1.27 8.18
N LEU A 29 9.19 0.37 7.99
CA LEU A 29 7.89 0.43 8.61
C LEU A 29 7.81 -0.67 9.67
N SER A 30 7.61 -0.27 10.93
CA SER A 30 7.48 -1.21 12.05
C SER A 30 6.09 -1.13 12.65
N TRP A 31 5.45 -2.27 12.87
CA TRP A 31 4.16 -2.36 13.57
C TRP A 31 4.35 -2.68 15.05
N ASN A 32 3.42 -2.23 15.89
CA ASN A 32 3.45 -2.50 17.34
C ASN A 32 3.29 -3.99 17.70
N THR A 33 2.88 -4.81 16.74
CA THR A 33 2.78 -6.28 16.82
C THR A 33 4.08 -7.00 16.50
N GLY A 34 5.11 -6.29 16.03
CA GLY A 34 6.48 -6.78 15.82
C GLY A 34 6.87 -7.05 14.36
N GLU A 35 5.92 -7.01 13.43
CA GLU A 35 6.15 -7.09 12.00
C GLU A 35 6.95 -5.87 11.52
N GLN A 36 7.77 -6.07 10.51
CA GLN A 36 8.57 -5.01 9.90
C GLN A 36 8.59 -5.17 8.38
N LEU A 37 8.62 -4.03 7.68
CA LEU A 37 8.92 -3.94 6.26
C LEU A 37 10.09 -2.99 6.08
N TRP A 38 11.18 -3.49 5.51
CA TRP A 38 12.29 -2.68 5.05
C TRP A 38 12.20 -2.50 3.55
N VAL A 39 12.46 -1.28 3.07
CA VAL A 39 12.48 -0.93 1.65
C VAL A 39 13.72 -0.10 1.36
N GLY A 40 14.49 -0.51 0.36
CA GLY A 40 15.62 0.22 -0.19
C GLY A 40 15.43 0.53 -1.68
N GLU A 41 15.60 1.78 -2.08
CA GLU A 41 15.60 2.17 -3.49
C GLU A 41 16.98 1.88 -4.12
N GLN A 42 16.98 1.18 -5.25
CA GLN A 42 18.19 0.78 -5.99
C GLN A 42 18.23 1.41 -7.39
N GLY A 43 17.88 2.69 -7.51
CA GLY A 43 17.97 3.51 -8.73
C GLY A 43 17.06 3.12 -9.91
N GLY A 44 16.53 1.90 -9.93
CA GLY A 44 15.59 1.40 -10.94
C GLY A 44 14.64 0.32 -10.44
N PHE A 45 14.80 -0.14 -9.19
CA PHE A 45 13.90 -1.06 -8.52
C PHE A 45 13.93 -0.80 -7.01
N PHE A 46 12.95 -1.36 -6.31
CA PHE A 46 12.98 -1.44 -4.85
C PHE A 46 13.44 -2.82 -4.44
N ASP A 47 14.46 -2.87 -3.59
CA ASP A 47 14.73 -4.03 -2.77
C ASP A 47 13.89 -3.93 -1.50
N TRP A 48 13.40 -5.06 -1.01
CA TRP A 48 12.54 -5.06 0.17
C TRP A 48 12.61 -6.40 0.89
N SER A 49 12.37 -6.34 2.20
CA SER A 49 12.28 -7.53 3.04
C SER A 49 11.20 -7.33 4.08
N VAL A 50 10.52 -8.41 4.44
CA VAL A 50 9.53 -8.42 5.51
C VAL A 50 9.98 -9.33 6.64
N VAL A 51 9.64 -8.93 7.86
CA VAL A 51 9.82 -9.72 9.07
C VAL A 51 8.46 -9.92 9.69
N LEU A 52 8.17 -11.18 10.05
CA LEU A 52 6.95 -11.54 10.77
C LEU A 52 7.08 -11.22 12.25
N GLY A 53 5.96 -10.91 12.88
CA GLY A 53 5.89 -10.67 14.31
C GLY A 53 6.21 -11.94 15.11
N PRO A 54 6.61 -11.81 16.38
CA PRO A 54 6.93 -12.96 17.23
C PRO A 54 5.71 -13.88 17.49
N ASN A 55 4.49 -13.38 17.28
CA ASN A 55 3.25 -14.12 17.49
C ASN A 55 2.66 -14.70 16.19
N ASP A 56 3.34 -14.55 15.05
CA ASP A 56 2.92 -15.18 13.81
C ASP A 56 3.23 -16.68 13.85
N ASP A 57 2.23 -17.52 13.69
CA ASP A 57 2.40 -18.98 13.67
C ASP A 57 2.64 -19.52 12.24
N PRO A 58 3.17 -20.74 12.09
CA PRO A 58 3.20 -21.41 10.79
C PRO A 58 1.80 -21.42 10.13
N GLY A 59 1.71 -20.92 8.90
CA GLY A 59 0.45 -20.81 8.16
C GLY A 59 -0.34 -19.53 8.42
N SER A 60 0.14 -18.60 9.25
CA SER A 60 -0.55 -17.32 9.50
C SER A 60 -0.51 -16.37 8.30
N VAL A 61 0.43 -16.59 7.38
CA VAL A 61 0.60 -15.79 6.16
C VAL A 61 0.48 -16.65 4.92
N GLN A 62 0.21 -16.00 3.79
CA GLN A 62 0.16 -16.62 2.48
C GLN A 62 0.50 -15.58 1.41
N GLY A 63 1.14 -15.99 0.33
CA GLY A 63 1.51 -15.10 -0.77
C GLY A 63 2.77 -15.56 -1.47
N LEU A 64 3.39 -14.62 -2.21
CA LEU A 64 4.60 -14.85 -2.99
C LEU A 64 5.84 -15.21 -2.16
N LEU A 65 5.81 -14.93 -0.85
CA LEU A 65 6.88 -15.28 0.09
C LEU A 65 6.61 -16.60 0.82
N GLY A 66 5.56 -17.34 0.43
CA GLY A 66 5.17 -18.59 1.07
C GLY A 66 4.29 -18.41 2.31
N SER A 67 4.09 -19.50 3.04
CA SER A 67 3.12 -19.58 4.15
C SER A 67 3.72 -19.78 5.53
N LYS A 68 5.05 -19.66 5.70
CA LYS A 68 5.75 -19.98 6.96
C LYS A 68 5.54 -21.43 7.44
N THR A 69 5.15 -22.35 6.56
CA THR A 69 4.95 -23.78 6.90
C THR A 69 6.12 -24.68 6.44
N GLY A 70 7.20 -24.06 5.95
CA GLY A 70 8.42 -24.72 5.51
C GLY A 70 8.54 -24.82 3.99
N ARG A 71 9.76 -25.07 3.53
CA ARG A 71 10.19 -24.95 2.13
C ARG A 71 9.34 -25.74 1.12
N ALA A 72 8.74 -26.84 1.56
CA ALA A 72 7.88 -27.64 0.71
C ALA A 72 6.64 -26.87 0.21
N ASN A 73 6.24 -25.79 0.89
CA ASN A 73 5.03 -25.03 0.60
C ASN A 73 5.30 -23.58 0.19
N ASP A 74 6.56 -23.21 -0.08
CA ASP A 74 6.90 -21.81 -0.41
C ASP A 74 6.30 -21.37 -1.76
N PHE A 75 6.07 -22.31 -2.67
CA PHE A 75 5.44 -22.07 -3.98
C PHE A 75 3.97 -22.54 -4.02
N GLN A 76 3.26 -22.34 -2.92
CA GLN A 76 1.84 -22.60 -2.80
C GLN A 76 1.00 -21.49 -3.47
N ARG A 77 0.01 -21.89 -4.26
CA ARG A 77 -0.99 -21.02 -4.87
C ARG A 77 -2.16 -20.77 -3.90
N PRO A 78 -3.02 -19.76 -4.13
CA PRO A 78 -4.15 -19.47 -3.23
C PRO A 78 -5.16 -20.61 -3.10
N ASP A 79 -5.25 -21.50 -4.08
CA ASP A 79 -6.11 -22.70 -4.05
C ASP A 79 -5.53 -23.84 -3.19
N GLY A 80 -4.35 -23.63 -2.59
CA GLY A 80 -3.65 -24.59 -1.74
C GLY A 80 -2.74 -25.57 -2.49
N SER A 81 -2.77 -25.58 -3.83
CA SER A 81 -1.88 -26.43 -4.63
C SER A 81 -0.45 -25.87 -4.66
N VAL A 82 0.53 -26.76 -4.77
CA VAL A 82 1.95 -26.41 -4.66
C VAL A 82 2.65 -26.67 -5.99
N LEU A 83 3.40 -25.69 -6.49
CA LEU A 83 4.36 -25.95 -7.57
C LEU A 83 5.48 -26.82 -7.00
N ASN A 84 5.78 -27.94 -7.65
CA ASN A 84 6.84 -28.87 -7.22
C ASN A 84 8.14 -28.10 -6.91
N GLY A 85 8.90 -28.53 -5.90
CA GLY A 85 10.03 -27.81 -5.30
C GLY A 85 11.23 -27.46 -6.19
N SER A 86 11.12 -27.69 -7.50
CA SER A 86 12.04 -27.25 -8.57
C SER A 86 11.29 -26.47 -9.65
N ALA A 87 10.40 -25.55 -9.25
CA ALA A 87 9.69 -24.69 -10.19
C ALA A 87 10.71 -23.90 -11.03
N SER A 88 10.54 -23.89 -12.35
CA SER A 88 11.36 -23.06 -13.22
C SER A 88 11.03 -21.58 -12.98
N ASP A 89 11.96 -20.68 -13.34
CA ASP A 89 11.73 -19.24 -13.29
C ASP A 89 10.42 -18.85 -14.02
N SER A 90 10.11 -19.51 -15.14
CA SER A 90 8.86 -19.28 -15.87
C SER A 90 7.60 -19.67 -15.08
N ALA A 91 7.66 -20.74 -14.28
CA ALA A 91 6.55 -21.16 -13.44
C ALA A 91 6.41 -20.25 -12.21
N MET A 92 7.53 -19.74 -11.69
CA MET A 92 7.53 -18.79 -10.58
C MET A 92 7.03 -17.40 -11.00
N LEU A 93 7.53 -16.86 -12.11
CA LEU A 93 7.20 -15.52 -12.62
C LEU A 93 5.88 -15.49 -13.41
N GLY A 94 5.39 -16.65 -13.86
CA GLY A 94 4.10 -16.83 -14.52
C GLY A 94 3.08 -17.42 -13.54
N ASP A 95 2.94 -18.74 -13.54
CA ASP A 95 1.86 -19.45 -12.84
C ASP A 95 1.69 -19.05 -11.36
N LEU A 96 2.78 -18.95 -10.60
CA LEU A 96 2.72 -18.57 -9.18
C LEU A 96 2.41 -17.07 -9.02
N ALA A 97 3.15 -16.20 -9.71
CA ALA A 97 2.97 -14.76 -9.63
C ALA A 97 1.56 -14.33 -10.07
N ASP A 98 1.05 -14.91 -11.16
CA ASP A 98 -0.28 -14.63 -11.69
C ASP A 98 -1.38 -15.15 -10.78
N ALA A 99 -1.18 -16.28 -10.10
CA ALA A 99 -2.15 -16.80 -9.13
C ALA A 99 -2.35 -15.85 -7.93
N TRP A 100 -1.31 -15.10 -7.54
CA TRP A 100 -1.36 -14.12 -6.45
C TRP A 100 -1.65 -12.68 -6.93
N ARG A 101 -1.94 -12.49 -8.23
CA ARG A 101 -2.17 -11.17 -8.80
C ARG A 101 -3.40 -10.51 -8.20
N VAL A 102 -3.20 -9.35 -7.57
CA VAL A 102 -4.29 -8.50 -7.11
C VAL A 102 -4.99 -7.89 -8.34
N THR A 103 -6.30 -8.07 -8.43
CA THR A 103 -7.13 -7.45 -9.47
C THR A 103 -7.54 -6.03 -9.08
N PRO A 104 -7.93 -5.16 -10.04
CA PRO A 104 -8.43 -3.83 -9.72
C PRO A 104 -9.58 -3.83 -8.71
N GLY A 105 -10.47 -4.82 -8.76
CA GLY A 105 -11.59 -4.94 -7.81
C GLY A 105 -11.21 -5.39 -6.40
N THR A 106 -9.97 -5.84 -6.21
CA THR A 106 -9.43 -6.33 -4.92
C THR A 106 -8.26 -5.48 -4.41
N SER A 107 -7.92 -4.40 -5.12
CA SER A 107 -6.83 -3.50 -4.75
C SER A 107 -7.25 -2.59 -3.60
N LEU A 108 -6.39 -2.49 -2.57
CA LEU A 108 -6.51 -1.48 -1.52
C LEU A 108 -5.96 -0.12 -1.95
N LEU A 109 -5.17 -0.10 -3.02
CA LEU A 109 -4.79 1.14 -3.68
C LEU A 109 -6.01 1.61 -4.46
N VAL A 110 -6.72 2.59 -3.90
CA VAL A 110 -7.62 3.42 -4.70
C VAL A 110 -6.75 4.01 -5.79
N GLN A 111 -7.22 3.96 -7.03
CA GLN A 111 -6.62 4.73 -8.12
C GLN A 111 -6.83 6.21 -7.78
N ALA A 112 -5.96 6.76 -6.92
CA ALA A 112 -5.95 8.17 -6.59
C ALA A 112 -5.88 8.90 -7.92
N MET A 113 -6.92 9.69 -8.16
CA MET A 113 -7.28 10.17 -9.48
C MET A 113 -6.07 10.80 -10.18
N ALA A 114 -5.87 10.44 -11.44
CA ALA A 114 -4.91 11.09 -12.36
C ALA A 114 -5.28 12.56 -12.67
N ALA A 115 -5.87 13.31 -11.74
CA ALA A 115 -6.55 14.58 -12.00
C ALA A 115 -6.10 15.78 -11.14
N THR A 116 -5.19 15.64 -10.18
CA THR A 116 -4.77 16.78 -9.32
C THR A 116 -3.28 17.09 -9.41
N LEU A 117 -2.69 17.05 -10.61
CA LEU A 117 -1.35 17.60 -10.88
C LEU A 117 -1.32 18.63 -12.02
N VAL A 118 -2.46 18.95 -12.64
CA VAL A 118 -2.52 19.96 -13.73
C VAL A 118 -2.99 21.35 -13.23
N ALA A 119 -3.35 21.51 -11.95
CA ALA A 119 -3.88 22.77 -11.43
C ALA A 119 -2.86 23.69 -10.74
N SER A 120 -1.58 23.32 -10.62
CA SER A 120 -0.55 24.19 -10.03
C SER A 120 0.44 24.78 -11.04
N GLU A 121 0.37 24.43 -12.32
CA GLU A 121 1.21 25.02 -13.38
C GLU A 121 0.35 25.74 -14.42
N GLY A 122 -0.21 26.90 -14.03
CA GLY A 122 -1.06 27.67 -14.94
C GLY A 122 -1.54 29.02 -14.41
N ASN A 123 -0.61 29.98 -14.29
CA ASN A 123 -0.83 31.43 -14.37
C ASN A 123 -1.53 32.17 -13.19
N PRO A 124 -0.81 33.02 -12.44
CA PRO A 124 -1.40 33.91 -11.44
C PRO A 124 -1.89 35.20 -12.10
N SER A 125 -3.11 35.21 -12.66
CA SER A 125 -3.89 36.43 -12.95
C SER A 125 -5.24 36.10 -13.59
N ALA A 126 -6.29 35.97 -12.79
CA ALA A 126 -7.65 36.33 -13.19
C ALA A 126 -8.56 36.42 -11.96
N SER A 127 -8.77 37.66 -11.53
CA SER A 127 -9.81 38.09 -10.61
C SER A 127 -11.21 37.63 -11.08
N ASN A 128 -12.00 37.01 -10.19
CA ASN A 128 -13.29 37.54 -9.75
C ASN A 128 -14.16 36.49 -9.04
N LEU A 129 -14.53 36.84 -7.80
CA LEU A 129 -15.88 36.78 -7.23
C LEU A 129 -16.67 35.47 -7.36
N GLY A 130 -16.82 34.82 -6.21
CA GLY A 130 -17.85 33.80 -6.01
C GLY A 130 -17.75 33.13 -4.65
N SER A 131 -18.03 33.88 -3.58
CA SER A 131 -18.47 33.32 -2.29
C SER A 131 -19.54 32.25 -2.57
N THR A 132 -19.47 31.07 -1.98
CA THR A 132 -20.22 30.80 -0.73
C THR A 132 -19.56 29.70 0.10
N SER A 133 -19.24 30.07 1.33
CA SER A 133 -19.12 29.18 2.48
C SER A 133 -20.50 28.63 2.84
N SER A 134 -20.60 27.33 3.13
CA SER A 134 -21.68 26.80 3.97
C SER A 134 -21.17 25.65 4.83
N THR A 135 -20.75 25.98 6.05
CA THR A 135 -20.64 25.05 7.16
C THR A 135 -22.04 24.60 7.60
N ALA A 136 -22.20 23.31 7.87
CA ALA A 136 -23.39 22.74 8.49
C ALA A 136 -23.51 23.17 9.96
N SER A 137 -24.77 23.26 10.41
CA SER A 137 -25.23 23.55 11.79
C SER A 137 -25.10 25.04 12.15
N ASP A 138 -26.16 25.77 12.48
CA ASP A 138 -27.09 25.50 13.56
C ASP A 138 -28.27 26.50 13.54
N PHE A 139 -29.29 26.25 14.39
CA PHE A 139 -30.31 27.18 14.89
C PHE A 139 -31.72 27.25 14.23
N LEU A 140 -32.57 26.35 14.73
CA LEU A 140 -33.93 26.57 15.26
C LEU A 140 -35.10 27.05 14.36
N ALA A 141 -36.12 26.19 14.30
CA ALA A 141 -37.51 26.41 13.87
C ALA A 141 -38.27 27.40 14.82
N PRO A 142 -39.60 27.70 14.71
CA PRO A 142 -40.64 27.18 13.78
C PRO A 142 -41.73 28.20 13.29
N SER A 143 -42.64 27.68 12.44
CA SER A 143 -44.12 27.84 12.48
C SER A 143 -44.87 29.01 11.80
N HIS A 144 -46.04 28.61 11.23
CA HIS A 144 -47.26 29.35 10.86
C HIS A 144 -47.15 30.31 9.65
N HIS A 145 -48.02 30.31 8.63
CA HIS A 145 -49.43 29.93 8.48
C HIS A 145 -49.71 29.43 7.05
#